data_AF-A0A0M2DWW0-F1
#
_entry.id   AF-A0A0M2DWW0-F1
#
_cell.length_a   1.000
_cell.length_b   1.000
_cell.length_c   1.000
_cell.angle_alpha   90.00
_cell.angle_beta   90.00
_cell.angle_gamma   90.00
#
_symmetry.space_group_name_H-M   'P 1'
#
loop_
_entity.id
_entity.type
_entity.pdbx_description
1 polymer ?
#
loop_
_entity_poly.entity_id
_entity_poly.type
_entity_poly.pdbx_seq_one_letter_code
_entity_poly.pdbx_strand_id
1 'polypeptide(L)'
;MEPQSAMVLELADAALQVIEPMSQRTAAWQAFARCAVPQLGLGSLARLVALLQQYGPAEDAELALLLWQGEITQQVVAIKAVQRLRNLVTFLQSQGITDAASWLQWRASADAQAVMHGAPHQEPDTNNALLWHLDSGRCDVPWVLMFARRVLGQAPAHGHIMLAVQEMAEAMNLSAKVLARRIAWHERLFQALGEVPELRLAWWRCVKRILQAQLTNATSVKLQVQGVKEALPLSLSVHLRQGQPMLTIQLPRAFGAAPAWPNLTKVQLRQEGWGPGLGLRLLLQGEGALPAQLQLEIAKRWKAAQLQPPVFERISATKWEISCCWCDGLWKPSNLDHADVNDWATDTALQVLEYALVLKGMFGELQATKKP
;
A
#
# COMPACT_ATOMS: atom_id res chain seq x y z
N MET A 1 1.43 0.16 4.09
CA MET A 1 0.44 0.30 5.18
C MET A 1 0.35 -1.07 5.83
N GLU A 2 0.48 -1.13 7.16
CA GLU A 2 0.44 -2.39 7.89
C GLU A 2 -0.96 -3.03 7.79
N PRO A 3 -1.06 -4.37 7.77
CA PRO A 3 -2.35 -5.08 7.67
C PRO A 3 -3.34 -4.69 8.77
N GLN A 4 -2.86 -4.21 9.92
CA GLN A 4 -3.70 -3.74 11.03
C GLN A 4 -4.46 -2.45 10.71
N SER A 5 -3.87 -1.51 9.98
CA SER A 5 -4.55 -0.26 9.64
C SER A 5 -5.68 -0.49 8.64
N ALA A 6 -5.52 -1.48 7.77
CA ALA A 6 -6.52 -1.77 6.76
C ALA A 6 -7.75 -2.52 7.30
N MET A 7 -7.60 -3.31 8.37
CA MET A 7 -8.76 -3.81 9.14
C MET A 7 -9.59 -2.65 9.71
N VAL A 8 -8.93 -1.67 10.35
CA VAL A 8 -9.59 -0.48 10.91
C VAL A 8 -10.36 0.30 9.84
N LEU A 9 -9.76 0.45 8.66
CA LEU A 9 -10.40 1.10 7.51
C LEU A 9 -11.64 0.35 6.99
N GLU A 10 -11.62 -0.98 6.97
CA GLU A 10 -12.80 -1.78 6.59
C GLU A 10 -13.94 -1.68 7.60
N LEU A 11 -13.62 -1.64 8.90
CA LEU A 11 -14.62 -1.49 9.96
C LEU A 11 -15.29 -0.12 9.91
N ALA A 12 -14.52 0.94 9.65
CA ALA A 12 -15.06 2.27 9.41
C ALA A 12 -15.98 2.29 8.19
N ASP A 13 -15.59 1.66 7.07
CA ASP A 13 -16.43 1.57 5.85
C ASP A 13 -17.77 0.84 6.11
N ALA A 14 -17.74 -0.24 6.90
CA ALA A 14 -18.94 -0.95 7.32
C ALA A 14 -19.85 -0.07 8.20
N ALA A 15 -19.28 0.62 9.18
CA ALA A 15 -20.02 1.51 10.07
C ALA A 15 -20.71 2.65 9.31
N LEU A 16 -20.06 3.19 8.28
CA LEU A 16 -20.56 4.28 7.44
C LEU A 16 -21.64 3.86 6.43
N GLN A 17 -21.98 2.56 6.32
CA GLN A 17 -23.03 2.09 5.40
C GLN A 17 -24.43 2.67 5.67
N VAL A 18 -24.66 3.24 6.86
CA VAL A 18 -25.92 3.93 7.21
C VAL A 18 -26.11 5.27 6.46
N ILE A 19 -25.06 5.78 5.83
CA ILE A 19 -25.06 7.10 5.17
C ILE A 19 -25.55 6.94 3.73
N GLU A 20 -26.71 7.50 3.43
CA GLU A 20 -27.44 7.30 2.16
C GLU A 20 -26.88 8.08 0.95
N PRO A 21 -26.11 9.19 1.08
CA PRO A 21 -25.29 9.68 -0.03
C PRO A 21 -23.95 8.96 -0.08
N MET A 22 -23.72 8.15 -1.13
CA MET A 22 -22.44 7.47 -1.34
C MET A 22 -21.25 8.46 -1.41
N SER A 23 -21.47 9.67 -1.92
CA SER A 23 -20.47 10.75 -1.94
C SER A 23 -20.05 11.16 -0.53
N GLN A 24 -21.03 11.39 0.36
CA GLN A 24 -20.80 11.75 1.75
C GLN A 24 -20.16 10.61 2.55
N ARG A 25 -20.61 9.38 2.32
CA ARG A 25 -19.99 8.18 2.90
C ARG A 25 -18.51 8.09 2.52
N THR A 26 -18.20 8.29 1.24
CA THR A 26 -16.82 8.24 0.72
C THR A 26 -15.97 9.36 1.31
N ALA A 27 -16.51 10.58 1.41
CA ALA A 27 -15.82 11.72 1.99
C ALA A 27 -15.53 11.50 3.49
N ALA A 28 -16.52 11.06 4.27
CA ALA A 28 -16.34 10.72 5.68
C ALA A 28 -15.31 9.61 5.89
N TRP A 29 -15.33 8.58 5.04
CA TRP A 29 -14.33 7.52 5.07
C TRP A 29 -12.93 8.05 4.73
N GLN A 30 -12.81 8.91 3.71
CA GLN A 30 -11.53 9.51 3.32
C GLN A 30 -10.97 10.41 4.43
N ALA A 31 -11.83 11.21 5.08
CA ALA A 31 -11.43 12.05 6.19
C ALA A 31 -10.99 11.23 7.41
N PHE A 32 -11.71 10.15 7.72
CA PHE A 32 -11.27 9.18 8.72
C PHE A 32 -9.87 8.62 8.39
N ALA A 33 -9.69 8.14 7.15
CA ALA A 33 -8.45 7.50 6.72
C ALA A 33 -7.25 8.45 6.66
N ARG A 34 -7.46 9.69 6.18
CA ARG A 34 -6.40 10.69 5.95
C ARG A 34 -6.08 11.53 7.18
N CYS A 35 -7.07 11.77 8.04
CA CYS A 35 -6.94 12.68 9.17
C CYS A 35 -7.02 11.93 10.49
N ALA A 36 -8.14 11.26 10.77
CA ALA A 36 -8.38 10.66 12.07
C ALA A 36 -7.38 9.52 12.39
N VAL A 37 -7.11 8.63 11.43
CA VAL A 37 -6.17 7.52 11.63
C VAL A 37 -4.76 8.00 12.03
N PRO A 38 -4.10 8.91 11.29
CA PRO A 38 -2.78 9.39 11.69
C PRO A 38 -2.81 10.28 12.94
N GLN A 39 -3.79 11.18 13.08
CA GLN A 39 -3.86 12.12 14.20
C GLN A 39 -4.13 11.44 15.54
N LEU A 40 -4.99 10.40 15.53
CA LEU A 40 -5.38 9.66 16.74
C LEU A 40 -4.60 8.36 16.91
N GLY A 41 -3.65 8.06 16.02
CA GLY A 41 -2.82 6.86 16.09
C GLY A 41 -3.60 5.54 15.93
N LEU A 42 -4.65 5.51 15.10
CA LEU A 42 -5.55 4.34 14.92
C LEU A 42 -4.98 3.29 13.96
N GLY A 43 -3.66 3.08 13.99
CA GLY A 43 -2.98 2.12 13.12
C GLY A 43 -3.33 0.65 13.39
N SER A 44 -4.03 0.36 14.49
CA SER A 44 -4.43 -0.99 14.90
C SER A 44 -5.81 -1.06 15.56
N LEU A 45 -6.41 -2.25 15.59
CA LEU A 45 -7.68 -2.49 16.27
C LEU A 45 -7.61 -2.15 17.77
N ALA A 46 -6.50 -2.48 18.44
CA ALA A 46 -6.31 -2.18 19.85
C ALA A 46 -6.36 -0.67 20.13
N ARG A 47 -5.79 0.16 19.24
CA ARG A 47 -5.87 1.63 19.36
C ARG A 47 -7.28 2.15 19.12
N LEU A 48 -7.99 1.57 18.15
CA LEU A 48 -9.40 1.89 17.93
C LEU A 48 -10.26 1.53 19.15
N VAL A 49 -10.10 0.34 19.72
CA VAL A 49 -10.78 -0.09 20.95
C VAL A 49 -10.52 0.90 22.08
N ALA A 50 -9.26 1.28 22.31
CA ALA A 50 -8.90 2.21 23.37
C ALA A 50 -9.57 3.57 23.20
N LEU A 51 -9.60 4.11 21.97
CA LEU A 51 -10.30 5.36 21.66
C LEU A 51 -11.81 5.23 21.93
N LEU A 52 -12.44 4.15 21.47
CA LEU A 52 -13.86 3.92 21.70
C LEU A 52 -14.17 3.75 23.20
N GLN A 53 -13.28 3.18 24.00
CA GLN A 53 -13.47 3.08 25.45
C GLN A 53 -13.24 4.40 26.18
N GLN A 54 -12.37 5.27 25.65
CA GLN A 54 -12.09 6.59 26.22
C GLN A 54 -13.30 7.51 26.18
N TYR A 55 -14.08 7.46 25.09
CA TYR A 55 -15.30 8.25 24.93
C TYR A 55 -16.52 7.39 25.28
N GLY A 56 -17.37 7.81 26.21
CA GLY A 56 -18.60 7.11 26.56
C GLY A 56 -19.70 7.26 25.49
N PRO A 57 -20.81 6.50 25.57
CA PRO A 57 -21.95 6.66 24.65
C PRO A 57 -22.57 8.07 24.66
N ALA A 58 -22.48 8.78 25.80
CA ALA A 58 -22.93 10.16 25.92
C ALA A 58 -22.10 11.15 25.07
N GLU A 59 -20.88 10.76 24.69
CA GLU A 59 -19.92 11.58 23.94
C GLU A 59 -19.84 11.17 22.47
N ASP A 60 -20.78 10.34 21.98
CA ASP A 60 -20.78 9.86 20.58
C ASP A 60 -20.82 11.00 19.55
N ALA A 61 -21.39 12.15 19.92
CA ALA A 61 -21.39 13.33 19.07
C ALA A 61 -19.98 13.93 18.90
N GLU A 62 -19.19 13.98 19.97
CA GLU A 62 -17.81 14.48 19.94
C GLU A 62 -16.90 13.48 19.23
N LEU A 63 -17.06 12.19 19.54
CA LEU A 63 -16.34 11.12 18.86
C LEU A 63 -16.67 11.09 17.36
N ALA A 64 -17.90 11.37 16.96
CA ALA A 64 -18.27 11.49 15.54
C ALA A 64 -17.52 12.62 14.84
N LEU A 65 -17.31 13.77 15.50
CA LEU A 65 -16.52 14.87 14.95
C LEU A 65 -15.05 14.47 14.79
N LEU A 66 -14.47 13.80 15.78
CA LEU A 66 -13.08 13.32 15.72
C LEU A 66 -12.86 12.28 14.62
N LEU A 67 -13.78 11.34 14.47
CA LEU A 67 -13.65 10.25 13.50
C LEU A 67 -13.97 10.70 12.07
N TRP A 68 -15.03 11.48 11.89
CA TRP A 68 -15.58 11.81 10.56
C TRP A 68 -15.25 13.24 10.09
N GLN A 69 -14.58 14.03 10.94
CA GLN A 69 -14.07 15.38 10.63
C GLN A 69 -15.15 16.34 10.08
N GLY A 70 -16.41 16.16 10.48
CA GLY A 70 -17.52 17.01 10.03
C GLY A 70 -18.05 16.74 8.62
N GLU A 71 -17.55 15.72 7.91
CA GLU A 71 -18.02 15.36 6.55
C GLU A 71 -19.49 14.90 6.52
N ILE A 72 -20.01 14.45 7.68
CA ILE A 72 -21.41 14.03 7.83
C ILE A 72 -22.23 15.21 8.35
N THR A 73 -23.01 15.80 7.46
CA THR A 73 -23.85 16.99 7.69
C THR A 73 -24.96 16.75 8.70
N GLN A 74 -25.50 15.53 8.76
CA GLN A 74 -26.54 15.16 9.72
C GLN A 74 -25.93 14.51 10.96
N GLN A 75 -25.91 15.25 12.07
CA GLN A 75 -25.32 14.79 13.33
C GLN A 75 -25.91 13.45 13.82
N VAL A 76 -27.22 13.24 13.67
CA VAL A 76 -27.89 11.98 14.06
C VAL A 76 -27.31 10.79 13.29
N VAL A 77 -26.99 10.96 12.00
CA VAL A 77 -26.41 9.89 11.17
C VAL A 77 -24.95 9.66 11.54
N ALA A 78 -24.21 10.73 11.85
CA ALA A 78 -22.81 10.65 12.30
C ALA A 78 -22.69 9.86 13.61
N ILE A 79 -23.58 10.13 14.58
CA ILE A 79 -23.69 9.40 15.85
C ILE A 79 -24.03 7.93 15.59
N LYS A 80 -25.00 7.63 14.72
CA LYS A 80 -25.35 6.25 14.36
C LYS A 80 -24.18 5.48 13.76
N ALA A 81 -23.33 6.14 12.96
CA ALA A 81 -22.12 5.50 12.43
C ALA A 81 -21.12 5.14 13.55
N VAL A 82 -20.94 6.02 14.54
CA VAL A 82 -20.11 5.72 15.74
C VAL A 82 -20.66 4.54 16.51
N GLN A 83 -21.97 4.52 16.76
CA GLN A 83 -22.64 3.43 17.48
C GLN A 83 -22.47 2.09 16.75
N ARG A 84 -22.60 2.09 15.42
CA ARG A 84 -22.31 0.89 14.62
C ARG A 84 -20.87 0.45 14.73
N LEU A 85 -19.92 1.38 14.71
CA LEU A 85 -18.50 1.05 14.87
C LEU A 85 -18.21 0.42 16.24
N ARG A 86 -18.79 0.96 17.31
CA ARG A 86 -18.71 0.37 18.66
C ARG A 86 -19.26 -1.06 18.66
N ASN A 87 -20.46 -1.25 18.13
CA ASN A 87 -21.12 -2.55 18.13
C ASN A 87 -20.33 -3.60 17.33
N LEU A 88 -19.73 -3.20 16.21
CA LEU A 88 -18.84 -4.05 15.43
C LEU A 88 -17.59 -4.44 16.23
N VAL A 89 -16.91 -3.47 16.84
CA VAL A 89 -15.69 -3.73 17.62
C VAL A 89 -15.99 -4.64 18.82
N THR A 90 -17.05 -4.38 19.57
CA THR A 90 -17.48 -5.22 20.70
C THR A 90 -17.80 -6.65 20.25
N PHE A 91 -18.47 -6.80 19.10
CA PHE A 91 -18.74 -8.13 18.55
C PHE A 91 -17.44 -8.87 18.20
N LEU A 92 -16.49 -8.22 17.52
CA LEU A 92 -15.21 -8.86 17.17
C LEU A 92 -14.43 -9.31 18.41
N GLN A 93 -14.41 -8.48 19.45
CA GLN A 93 -13.78 -8.83 20.73
C GLN A 93 -14.45 -10.05 21.38
N SER A 94 -15.78 -10.17 21.33
CA SER A 94 -16.49 -11.33 21.88
C SER A 94 -16.19 -12.64 21.13
N GLN A 95 -15.81 -12.54 19.85
CA GLN A 95 -15.36 -13.67 19.03
C GLN A 95 -13.85 -13.96 19.16
N GLY A 96 -13.13 -13.23 20.03
CA GLY A 96 -11.67 -13.39 20.21
C GLY A 96 -10.84 -12.79 19.07
N ILE A 97 -11.41 -11.93 18.24
CA ILE A 97 -10.73 -11.27 17.12
C ILE A 97 -10.10 -9.98 17.62
N THR A 98 -8.78 -9.97 17.78
CA THR A 98 -8.03 -8.85 18.39
C THR A 98 -7.07 -8.14 17.44
N ASP A 99 -6.83 -8.70 16.26
CA ASP A 99 -5.91 -8.15 15.26
C ASP A 99 -6.31 -8.53 13.81
N ALA A 100 -5.57 -8.03 12.84
CA ALA A 100 -5.83 -8.31 11.43
C ALA A 100 -5.62 -9.78 11.05
N ALA A 101 -4.73 -10.51 11.73
CA ALA A 101 -4.45 -11.91 11.41
C ALA A 101 -5.61 -12.81 11.84
N SER A 102 -6.05 -12.67 13.09
CA SER A 102 -7.24 -13.33 13.64
C SER A 102 -8.51 -12.95 12.87
N TRP A 103 -8.63 -11.71 12.41
CA TRP A 103 -9.72 -11.27 11.54
C TRP A 103 -9.76 -12.01 10.19
N LEU A 104 -8.61 -12.07 9.51
CA LEU A 104 -8.50 -12.76 8.22
C LEU A 104 -8.72 -14.27 8.38
N GLN A 105 -8.20 -14.87 9.46
CA GLN A 105 -8.40 -16.28 9.76
C GLN A 105 -9.86 -16.60 10.05
N TRP A 106 -10.54 -15.79 10.88
CA TRP A 106 -11.95 -15.97 11.19
C TRP A 106 -12.83 -15.87 9.94
N ARG A 107 -12.59 -14.87 9.08
CA ARG A 107 -13.31 -14.71 7.80
C ARG A 107 -13.11 -15.86 6.81
N ALA A 108 -11.97 -16.54 6.87
CA ALA A 108 -11.68 -17.69 6.01
C ALA A 108 -12.35 -18.99 6.52
N SER A 109 -12.83 -19.01 7.77
CA SER A 109 -13.48 -20.17 8.35
C SER A 109 -14.95 -20.30 7.92
N ALA A 110 -15.44 -21.54 7.79
CA ALA A 110 -16.86 -21.82 7.56
C ALA A 110 -17.75 -21.37 8.73
N ASP A 111 -17.20 -21.25 9.94
CA ASP A 111 -17.91 -20.82 11.15
C ASP A 111 -18.41 -19.37 11.05
N ALA A 112 -17.70 -18.49 10.33
CA ALA A 112 -18.16 -17.12 10.10
C ALA A 112 -19.50 -17.07 9.34
N GLN A 113 -19.72 -17.99 8.39
CA GLN A 113 -21.01 -18.09 7.68
C GLN A 113 -22.09 -18.71 8.58
N ALA A 114 -21.75 -19.70 9.41
CA ALA A 114 -22.69 -20.32 10.35
C ALA A 114 -23.18 -19.33 11.44
N VAL A 115 -22.26 -18.51 11.99
CA VAL A 115 -22.58 -17.46 12.97
C VAL A 115 -23.52 -16.40 12.39
N MET A 116 -23.35 -16.08 11.10
CA MET A 116 -24.25 -15.14 10.41
C MET A 116 -25.65 -15.71 10.13
N HIS A 117 -25.81 -17.03 10.04
CA HIS A 117 -27.09 -17.69 9.76
C HIS A 117 -27.85 -18.15 11.03
N GLY A 118 -27.20 -18.14 12.20
CA GLY A 118 -27.66 -18.88 13.39
C GLY A 118 -28.31 -18.09 14.54
N ALA A 119 -28.54 -16.77 14.46
CA ALA A 119 -29.02 -15.97 15.60
C ALA A 119 -30.37 -15.29 15.32
N PRO A 120 -31.52 -15.83 15.77
CA PRO A 120 -32.84 -15.32 15.37
C PRO A 120 -33.41 -14.14 16.18
N HIS A 121 -32.78 -13.66 17.27
CA HIS A 121 -33.46 -12.71 18.17
C HIS A 121 -32.56 -11.59 18.74
N GLN A 122 -32.76 -10.38 18.16
CA GLN A 122 -32.60 -9.00 18.66
C GLN A 122 -31.24 -8.46 19.18
N GLU A 123 -30.78 -7.40 18.50
CA GLU A 123 -29.49 -6.65 18.50
C GLU A 123 -28.28 -7.25 17.73
N PRO A 124 -28.08 -8.58 17.64
CA PRO A 124 -27.15 -9.21 16.70
C PRO A 124 -27.50 -8.99 15.23
N ASP A 125 -28.75 -8.68 14.88
CA ASP A 125 -29.20 -8.55 13.48
C ASP A 125 -28.47 -7.43 12.73
N THR A 126 -28.15 -6.32 13.41
CA THR A 126 -27.42 -5.22 12.76
C THR A 126 -25.96 -5.58 12.54
N ASN A 127 -25.32 -6.23 13.52
CA ASN A 127 -23.93 -6.67 13.40
C ASN A 127 -23.80 -7.79 12.37
N ASN A 128 -24.73 -8.75 12.36
CA ASN A 128 -24.77 -9.82 11.37
C ASN A 128 -25.05 -9.29 9.97
N ALA A 129 -25.95 -8.30 9.81
CA ALA A 129 -26.15 -7.64 8.53
C ALA A 129 -24.90 -6.87 8.07
N LEU A 130 -24.21 -6.17 8.98
CA LEU A 130 -22.96 -5.47 8.67
C LEU A 130 -21.83 -6.45 8.31
N LEU A 131 -21.73 -7.58 9.00
CA LEU A 131 -20.79 -8.66 8.70
C LEU A 131 -21.14 -9.36 7.40
N TRP A 132 -22.43 -9.53 7.10
CA TRP A 132 -22.90 -10.03 5.81
C TRP A 132 -22.57 -9.07 4.69
N HIS A 133 -22.70 -7.76 4.90
CA HIS A 133 -22.29 -6.76 3.92
C HIS A 133 -20.77 -6.79 3.68
N LEU A 134 -19.99 -6.97 4.75
CA LEU A 134 -18.55 -7.19 4.68
C LEU A 134 -18.20 -8.49 3.98
N ASP A 135 -18.92 -9.60 4.19
CA ASP A 135 -18.60 -10.88 3.57
C ASP A 135 -19.12 -11.00 2.14
N SER A 136 -20.31 -10.50 1.83
CA SER A 136 -20.94 -10.55 0.49
C SER A 136 -20.21 -9.72 -0.58
N GLY A 137 -19.20 -8.94 -0.19
CA GLY A 137 -18.49 -8.03 -1.11
C GLY A 137 -19.30 -6.78 -1.46
N ARG A 138 -20.47 -6.57 -0.84
CA ARG A 138 -21.27 -5.35 -1.05
C ARG A 138 -20.55 -4.10 -0.58
N CYS A 139 -19.76 -4.20 0.49
CA CYS A 139 -18.86 -3.12 0.91
C CYS A 139 -17.74 -2.85 -0.10
N ASP A 140 -17.40 -3.80 -0.98
CA ASP A 140 -16.33 -3.67 -1.98
C ASP A 140 -16.82 -2.98 -3.26
N VAL A 141 -18.11 -3.13 -3.62
CA VAL A 141 -18.70 -2.62 -4.86
C VAL A 141 -18.45 -1.12 -5.10
N PRO A 142 -18.70 -0.21 -4.15
CA PRO A 142 -18.47 1.21 -4.42
C PRO A 142 -17.00 1.54 -4.72
N TRP A 143 -16.06 0.84 -4.09
CA TRP A 143 -14.63 0.99 -4.35
C TRP A 143 -14.23 0.41 -5.70
N VAL A 144 -14.83 -0.70 -6.12
CA VAL A 144 -14.64 -1.24 -7.47
C VAL A 144 -15.15 -0.27 -8.53
N LEU A 145 -16.29 0.40 -8.30
CA LEU A 145 -16.80 1.43 -9.20
C LEU A 145 -15.91 2.68 -9.22
N MET A 146 -15.39 3.11 -8.06
CA MET A 146 -14.42 4.21 -8.00
C MET A 146 -13.12 3.89 -8.74
N PHE A 147 -12.60 2.67 -8.54
CA PHE A 147 -11.45 2.16 -9.29
C PHE A 147 -11.72 2.21 -10.79
N ALA A 148 -12.85 1.67 -11.24
CA ALA A 148 -13.19 1.64 -12.65
C ALA A 148 -13.37 3.06 -13.23
N ARG A 149 -14.01 3.97 -12.49
CA ARG A 149 -14.11 5.39 -12.87
C ARG A 149 -12.75 6.05 -13.03
N ARG A 150 -11.83 5.79 -12.09
CA ARG A 150 -10.46 6.32 -12.10
C ARG A 150 -9.66 5.78 -13.28
N VAL A 151 -9.79 4.49 -13.60
CA VAL A 151 -9.06 3.84 -14.69
C VAL A 151 -9.60 4.25 -16.05
N LEU A 152 -10.93 4.28 -16.20
CA LEU A 152 -11.60 4.56 -17.48
C LEU A 152 -11.77 6.06 -17.75
N GLY A 153 -11.56 6.92 -16.76
CA GLY A 153 -11.75 8.38 -16.87
C GLY A 153 -13.23 8.82 -16.90
N GLN A 154 -14.17 7.89 -16.85
CA GLN A 154 -15.61 8.15 -16.89
C GLN A 154 -16.38 7.19 -15.97
N ALA A 155 -17.58 7.58 -15.52
CA ALA A 155 -18.40 6.75 -14.65
C ALA A 155 -18.97 5.56 -15.44
N PRO A 156 -18.56 4.31 -15.15
CA PRO A 156 -19.02 3.16 -15.91
C PRO A 156 -20.36 2.64 -15.39
N ALA A 157 -21.11 1.95 -16.25
CA ALA A 157 -22.32 1.24 -15.83
C ALA A 157 -21.96 0.06 -14.90
N HIS A 158 -22.67 -0.05 -13.77
CA HIS A 158 -22.39 -1.06 -12.75
C HIS A 158 -22.35 -2.49 -13.30
N GLY A 159 -23.34 -2.88 -14.10
CA GLY A 159 -23.43 -4.22 -14.68
C GLY A 159 -22.22 -4.59 -15.55
N HIS A 160 -21.72 -3.65 -16.35
CA HIS A 160 -20.54 -3.89 -17.20
C HIS A 160 -19.27 -4.09 -16.38
N ILE A 161 -19.10 -3.36 -15.27
CA ILE A 161 -17.94 -3.56 -14.40
C ILE A 161 -18.00 -4.89 -13.67
N MET A 162 -19.19 -5.31 -13.23
CA MET A 162 -19.32 -6.61 -12.55
C MET A 162 -19.04 -7.77 -13.51
N LEU A 163 -19.50 -7.69 -14.75
CA LEU A 163 -19.15 -8.66 -15.80
C LEU A 163 -17.64 -8.66 -16.08
N ALA A 164 -17.02 -7.49 -16.27
CA ALA A 164 -15.58 -7.40 -16.51
C ALA A 164 -14.76 -7.96 -15.32
N VAL A 165 -15.18 -7.71 -14.08
CA VAL A 165 -14.53 -8.27 -12.89
C VAL A 165 -14.68 -9.79 -12.84
N GLN A 166 -15.84 -10.32 -13.26
CA GLN A 166 -16.03 -11.77 -13.36
C GLN A 166 -15.10 -12.39 -14.41
N GLU A 167 -15.07 -11.83 -15.62
CA GLU A 167 -14.19 -12.31 -16.71
C GLU A 167 -12.71 -12.23 -16.34
N MET A 168 -12.28 -11.12 -15.71
CA MET A 168 -10.92 -10.98 -15.20
C MET A 168 -10.60 -12.00 -14.10
N ALA A 169 -11.55 -12.27 -13.19
CA ALA A 169 -11.35 -13.24 -12.12
C ALA A 169 -11.21 -14.66 -12.70
N GLU A 170 -12.03 -15.03 -13.66
CA GLU A 170 -11.96 -16.30 -14.39
C GLU A 170 -10.60 -16.45 -15.10
N ALA A 171 -10.14 -15.42 -15.81
CA ALA A 171 -8.82 -15.41 -16.47
C ALA A 171 -7.65 -15.53 -15.49
N MET A 172 -7.82 -15.08 -14.24
CA MET A 172 -6.81 -15.15 -13.18
C MET A 172 -6.95 -16.40 -12.30
N ASN A 173 -7.90 -17.29 -12.60
CA ASN A 173 -8.23 -18.46 -11.78
C ASN A 173 -8.58 -18.09 -10.32
N LEU A 174 -9.34 -17.01 -10.16
CA LEU A 174 -9.84 -16.47 -8.88
C LEU A 174 -11.36 -16.39 -8.91
N SER A 175 -12.00 -16.32 -7.74
CA SER A 175 -13.41 -15.95 -7.67
C SER A 175 -13.59 -14.44 -7.85
N ALA A 176 -14.71 -14.02 -8.47
CA ALA A 176 -15.06 -12.61 -8.64
C ALA A 176 -15.07 -11.86 -7.30
N LYS A 177 -15.53 -12.50 -6.22
CA LYS A 177 -15.49 -11.97 -4.84
C LYS A 177 -14.06 -11.67 -4.38
N VAL A 178 -13.12 -12.59 -4.60
CA VAL A 178 -11.71 -12.40 -4.21
C VAL A 178 -11.08 -11.27 -5.01
N LEU A 179 -11.35 -11.19 -6.32
CA LEU A 179 -10.81 -10.12 -7.15
C LEU A 179 -11.41 -8.75 -6.78
N ALA A 180 -12.73 -8.66 -6.60
CA ALA A 180 -13.41 -7.44 -6.18
C ALA A 180 -12.88 -6.92 -4.83
N ARG A 181 -12.64 -7.82 -3.88
CA ARG A 181 -12.04 -7.48 -2.58
C ARG A 181 -10.62 -6.97 -2.72
N ARG A 182 -9.80 -7.59 -3.56
CA ARG A 182 -8.45 -7.10 -3.85
C ARG A 182 -8.51 -5.71 -4.48
N ILE A 183 -9.38 -5.48 -5.45
CA ILE A 183 -9.56 -4.15 -6.06
C ILE A 183 -9.99 -3.13 -5.00
N ALA A 184 -11.01 -3.44 -4.21
CA ALA A 184 -11.52 -2.55 -3.19
C ALA A 184 -10.47 -2.22 -2.12
N TRP A 185 -9.70 -3.22 -1.68
CA TRP A 185 -8.57 -3.01 -0.77
C TRP A 185 -7.55 -2.01 -1.31
N HIS A 186 -7.10 -2.21 -2.55
CA HIS A 186 -6.11 -1.33 -3.16
C HIS A 186 -6.68 0.06 -3.47
N GLU A 187 -7.95 0.16 -3.84
CA GLU A 187 -8.59 1.45 -4.07
C GLU A 187 -8.81 2.20 -2.75
N ARG A 188 -9.27 1.54 -1.68
CA ARG A 188 -9.32 2.13 -0.33
C ARG A 188 -7.95 2.64 0.06
N LEU A 189 -6.91 1.82 -0.07
CA LEU A 189 -5.54 2.22 0.22
C LEU A 189 -5.16 3.49 -0.57
N PHE A 190 -5.38 3.49 -1.88
CA PHE A 190 -5.12 4.65 -2.74
C PHE A 190 -5.88 5.90 -2.27
N GLN A 191 -7.15 5.75 -1.89
CA GLN A 191 -8.00 6.84 -1.43
C GLN A 191 -7.58 7.32 -0.03
N ALA A 192 -7.10 6.45 0.86
CA ALA A 192 -6.58 6.79 2.19
C ALA A 192 -5.27 7.58 2.13
N LEU A 193 -4.44 7.31 1.11
CA LEU A 193 -3.17 7.99 0.91
C LEU A 193 -3.33 9.39 0.32
N GLY A 194 -4.47 9.63 -0.33
CA GLY A 194 -4.75 10.87 -1.04
C GLY A 194 -3.96 10.99 -2.34
N GLU A 195 -4.54 11.73 -3.27
CA GLU A 195 -3.96 11.90 -4.59
C GLU A 195 -3.08 13.14 -4.63
N VAL A 196 -1.81 12.98 -4.23
CA VAL A 196 -0.85 14.11 -4.23
C VAL A 196 0.27 13.87 -5.25
N PRO A 197 0.00 13.99 -6.56
CA PRO A 197 1.00 13.77 -7.61
C PRO A 197 2.19 14.74 -7.49
N GLU A 198 1.98 15.94 -6.96
CA GLU A 198 3.01 16.95 -6.76
C GLU A 198 4.04 16.53 -5.70
N LEU A 199 3.59 16.06 -4.54
CA LEU A 199 4.49 15.53 -3.50
C LEU A 199 5.22 14.28 -3.99
N ARG A 200 4.56 13.40 -4.73
CA ARG A 200 5.22 12.22 -5.34
C ARG A 200 6.31 12.60 -6.33
N LEU A 201 6.06 13.61 -7.15
CA LEU A 201 7.10 14.12 -8.03
C LEU A 201 8.25 14.75 -7.24
N ALA A 202 7.94 15.56 -6.23
CA ALA A 202 8.93 16.19 -5.37
C ALA A 202 9.83 15.14 -4.72
N TRP A 203 9.24 14.07 -4.20
CA TRP A 203 9.94 12.91 -3.68
C TRP A 203 10.88 12.27 -4.72
N TRP A 204 10.37 11.89 -5.91
CA TRP A 204 11.20 11.31 -6.97
C TRP A 204 12.36 12.21 -7.40
N ARG A 205 12.14 13.52 -7.45
CA ARG A 205 13.17 14.52 -7.76
C ARG A 205 14.21 14.63 -6.64
N CYS A 206 13.78 14.55 -5.39
CA CYS A 206 14.65 14.62 -4.23
C CYS A 206 15.54 13.36 -4.16
N VAL A 207 14.95 12.17 -4.28
CA VAL A 207 15.69 10.89 -4.36
C VAL A 207 16.74 10.95 -5.48
N LYS A 208 16.36 11.41 -6.68
CA LYS A 208 17.29 11.60 -7.80
C LYS A 208 18.46 12.51 -7.43
N ARG A 209 18.16 13.69 -6.87
CA ARG A 209 19.18 14.68 -6.50
C ARG A 209 20.18 14.11 -5.49
N ILE A 210 19.68 13.42 -4.47
CA ILE A 210 20.52 12.83 -3.42
C ILE A 210 21.39 11.71 -3.99
N LEU A 211 20.82 10.81 -4.79
CA LEU A 211 21.59 9.76 -5.46
C LEU A 211 22.66 10.34 -6.40
N GLN A 212 22.35 11.41 -7.14
CA GLN A 212 23.33 12.10 -7.98
C GLN A 212 24.47 12.74 -7.18
N ALA A 213 24.19 13.26 -5.98
CA ALA A 213 25.20 13.84 -5.11
C ALA A 213 26.10 12.77 -4.47
N GLN A 214 25.56 11.60 -4.16
CA GLN A 214 26.27 10.52 -3.47
C GLN A 214 27.03 9.57 -4.43
N LEU A 215 26.60 9.46 -5.68
CA LEU A 215 27.26 8.63 -6.70
C LEU A 215 28.32 9.46 -7.44
N THR A 216 29.51 8.88 -7.65
CA THR A 216 30.63 9.53 -8.37
C THR A 216 30.21 10.13 -9.71
N ASN A 217 30.88 11.23 -10.13
CA ASN A 217 30.56 12.03 -11.33
C ASN A 217 30.38 11.24 -12.65
N ALA A 218 30.95 10.03 -12.78
CA ALA A 218 30.79 9.18 -13.97
C ALA A 218 29.45 8.42 -14.03
N THR A 219 28.64 8.46 -12.97
CA THR A 219 27.38 7.74 -12.84
C THR A 219 26.24 8.62 -13.33
N SER A 220 25.42 8.13 -14.28
CA SER A 220 24.27 8.91 -14.76
C SER A 220 22.97 8.40 -14.13
N VAL A 221 22.21 9.31 -13.52
CA VAL A 221 20.91 9.01 -12.91
C VAL A 221 19.82 9.66 -13.73
N LYS A 222 18.92 8.85 -14.29
CA LYS A 222 17.81 9.27 -15.14
C LYS A 222 16.49 8.87 -14.51
N LEU A 223 15.58 9.84 -14.39
CA LEU A 223 14.20 9.59 -13.97
C LEU A 223 13.33 9.52 -15.24
N GLN A 224 12.64 8.39 -15.43
CA GLN A 224 11.87 8.03 -16.62
C GLN A 224 10.55 7.35 -16.23
N VAL A 225 9.66 7.17 -17.20
CA VAL A 225 8.41 6.40 -17.09
C VAL A 225 8.56 5.17 -17.97
N GLN A 226 8.00 4.02 -17.56
CA GLN A 226 8.08 2.82 -18.38
C GLN A 226 7.53 3.10 -19.79
N GLY A 227 8.31 2.78 -20.83
CA GLY A 227 7.93 3.00 -22.22
C GLY A 227 8.24 4.40 -22.78
N VAL A 228 8.72 5.34 -21.96
CA VAL A 228 9.09 6.71 -22.40
C VAL A 228 10.61 6.91 -22.24
N LYS A 229 11.32 7.13 -23.35
CA LYS A 229 12.78 7.35 -23.35
C LYS A 229 13.18 8.74 -22.85
N GLU A 230 12.27 9.71 -22.94
CA GLU A 230 12.51 11.11 -22.56
C GLU A 230 12.36 11.35 -21.05
N ALA A 231 12.96 12.44 -20.56
CA ALA A 231 12.85 12.84 -19.16
C ALA A 231 11.41 13.24 -18.82
N LEU A 232 10.93 12.88 -17.63
CA LEU A 232 9.54 13.08 -17.20
C LEU A 232 9.02 14.50 -17.44
N PRO A 233 8.04 14.70 -18.35
CA PRO A 233 7.38 15.98 -18.52
C PRO A 233 6.51 16.31 -17.30
N LEU A 234 6.35 17.61 -17.02
CA LEU A 234 5.56 18.18 -15.93
C LEU A 234 4.03 18.01 -16.08
N SER A 235 3.52 17.32 -17.11
CA SER A 235 2.09 17.00 -17.26
C SER A 235 1.75 15.74 -16.44
N LEU A 236 1.58 15.98 -15.13
CA LEU A 236 2.07 15.14 -14.03
C LEU A 236 1.16 14.05 -13.46
N SER A 237 -0.15 14.16 -13.59
CA SER A 237 -1.04 13.38 -12.71
C SER A 237 -1.20 11.92 -13.15
N VAL A 238 -1.39 11.66 -14.45
CA VAL A 238 -1.72 10.33 -14.98
C VAL A 238 -0.50 9.42 -15.04
N HIS A 239 0.66 9.95 -15.42
CA HIS A 239 1.91 9.18 -15.54
C HIS A 239 2.45 8.70 -14.18
N LEU A 240 2.27 9.48 -13.10
CA LEU A 240 2.61 9.04 -11.74
C LEU A 240 1.59 8.04 -11.16
N ARG A 241 0.36 8.01 -11.69
CA ARG A 241 -0.70 7.06 -11.28
C ARG A 241 -0.58 5.70 -11.97
N GLN A 242 -0.21 5.66 -13.25
CA GLN A 242 -0.31 4.46 -14.09
C GLN A 242 0.99 4.11 -14.85
N GLY A 243 1.91 5.06 -15.02
CA GLY A 243 3.09 4.90 -15.87
C GLY A 243 4.30 4.23 -15.21
N GLN A 244 4.20 3.83 -13.94
CA GLN A 244 5.29 3.18 -13.18
C GLN A 244 6.60 3.98 -13.28
N PRO A 245 6.65 5.18 -12.67
CA PRO A 245 7.87 5.99 -12.67
C PRO A 245 9.05 5.16 -12.16
N MET A 246 10.19 5.33 -12.81
CA MET A 246 11.42 4.64 -12.46
C MET A 246 12.62 5.55 -12.54
N LEU A 247 13.53 5.34 -11.59
CA LEU A 247 14.80 6.01 -11.51
C LEU A 247 15.88 5.00 -11.88
N THR A 248 16.48 5.22 -13.04
CA THR A 248 17.52 4.37 -13.61
C THR A 248 18.89 4.99 -13.37
N ILE A 249 19.74 4.27 -12.66
CA ILE A 249 21.15 4.58 -12.43
C ILE A 249 21.96 3.73 -13.42
N GLN A 250 22.61 4.38 -14.37
CA GLN A 250 23.59 3.73 -15.24
C GLN A 250 24.94 3.73 -14.56
N LEU A 251 25.49 2.53 -14.35
CA LEU A 251 26.77 2.36 -13.69
C LEU A 251 27.92 2.32 -14.71
N PRO A 252 29.06 2.96 -14.43
CA PRO A 252 30.27 2.81 -15.24
C PRO A 252 30.72 1.35 -15.31
N ARG A 253 31.41 0.97 -16.40
CA ARG A 253 31.97 -0.38 -16.58
C ARG A 253 32.84 -0.85 -15.41
N ALA A 254 33.51 0.07 -14.72
CA ALA A 254 34.32 -0.22 -13.53
C ALA A 254 33.52 -0.90 -12.39
N PHE A 255 32.21 -0.64 -12.27
CA PHE A 255 31.36 -1.33 -11.31
C PHE A 255 31.17 -2.81 -11.65
N GLY A 256 31.05 -3.12 -12.95
CA GLY A 256 30.93 -4.49 -13.45
C GLY A 256 32.22 -5.31 -13.35
N ALA A 257 33.36 -4.66 -13.08
CA ALA A 257 34.64 -5.33 -12.84
C ALA A 257 34.81 -5.81 -11.39
N ALA A 258 33.90 -5.43 -10.47
CA ALA A 258 33.94 -5.89 -9.09
C ALA A 258 33.62 -7.40 -9.04
N PRO A 259 34.40 -8.23 -8.32
CA PRO A 259 34.17 -9.67 -8.23
C PRO A 259 32.78 -10.04 -7.71
N ALA A 260 32.19 -9.17 -6.88
CA ALA A 260 30.86 -9.33 -6.33
C ALA A 260 29.74 -9.14 -7.37
N TRP A 261 30.00 -8.47 -8.51
CA TRP A 261 28.98 -8.04 -9.49
C TRP A 261 29.48 -8.07 -10.94
N PRO A 262 29.70 -9.27 -11.51
CA PRO A 262 30.20 -9.38 -12.86
C PRO A 262 29.26 -8.69 -13.85
N ASN A 263 29.78 -7.65 -14.50
CA ASN A 263 29.13 -6.84 -15.51
C ASN A 263 27.78 -6.21 -15.07
N LEU A 264 27.62 -5.84 -13.81
CA LEU A 264 26.49 -4.99 -13.41
C LEU A 264 26.56 -3.66 -14.15
N THR A 265 25.50 -3.32 -14.88
CA THR A 265 25.45 -2.12 -15.71
C THR A 265 24.36 -1.15 -15.28
N LYS A 266 23.29 -1.63 -14.61
CA LYS A 266 22.14 -0.79 -14.26
C LYS A 266 21.57 -1.15 -12.89
N VAL A 267 21.15 -0.11 -12.18
CA VAL A 267 20.29 -0.20 -11.00
C VAL A 267 19.03 0.62 -11.29
N GLN A 268 17.85 0.06 -11.03
CA GLN A 268 16.59 0.76 -11.25
C GLN A 268 15.71 0.68 -10.00
N LEU A 269 15.29 1.83 -9.50
CA LEU A 269 14.22 1.93 -8.52
C LEU A 269 12.92 2.19 -9.28
N ARG A 270 11.97 1.26 -9.25
CA ARG A 270 10.72 1.31 -10.02
C ARG A 270 9.52 1.29 -9.09
N GLN A 271 8.54 2.15 -9.36
CA GLN A 271 7.21 2.00 -8.77
C GLN A 271 6.51 0.80 -9.40
N GLU A 272 6.05 -0.13 -8.58
CA GLU A 272 5.29 -1.28 -9.05
C GLU A 272 3.93 -0.87 -9.62
N GLY A 273 3.45 -1.70 -10.54
CA GLY A 273 2.11 -1.58 -11.08
C GLY A 273 1.06 -1.84 -10.01
N TRP A 274 -0.20 -1.64 -10.38
CA TRP A 274 -1.31 -1.83 -9.44
C TRP A 274 -1.55 -3.31 -9.07
N GLY A 275 -1.25 -4.24 -9.98
CA GLY A 275 -1.48 -5.69 -9.80
C GLY A 275 -0.65 -6.33 -8.69
N PRO A 276 0.67 -6.05 -8.56
CA PRO A 276 1.51 -6.59 -7.50
C PRO A 276 1.41 -5.89 -6.13
N GLY A 277 0.67 -4.77 -6.05
CA GLY A 277 0.64 -3.90 -4.89
C GLY A 277 1.49 -2.64 -5.11
N LEU A 278 0.97 -1.50 -4.66
CA LEU A 278 1.58 -0.18 -4.77
C LEU A 278 2.87 -0.10 -3.92
N GLY A 279 3.99 -0.55 -4.47
CA GLY A 279 5.30 -0.62 -3.79
C GLY A 279 6.46 -0.10 -4.64
N LEU A 280 7.66 -0.17 -4.06
CA LEU A 280 8.90 0.04 -4.77
C LEU A 280 9.55 -1.30 -5.08
N ARG A 281 10.13 -1.43 -6.26
CA ARG A 281 10.99 -2.56 -6.61
C ARG A 281 12.35 -2.03 -7.00
N LEU A 282 13.38 -2.58 -6.37
CA LEU A 282 14.76 -2.37 -6.79
C LEU A 282 15.13 -3.49 -7.76
N LEU A 283 15.64 -3.11 -8.93
CA LEU A 283 16.08 -3.99 -10.00
C LEU A 283 17.56 -3.76 -10.26
N LEU A 284 18.31 -4.84 -10.42
CA LEU A 284 19.74 -4.83 -10.73
C LEU A 284 19.91 -5.62 -12.01
N GLN A 285 20.54 -5.02 -13.01
CA GLN A 285 20.75 -5.68 -14.30
C GLN A 285 22.22 -5.66 -14.68
N GLY A 286 22.69 -6.81 -15.14
CA GLY A 286 24.03 -6.96 -15.68
C GLY A 286 24.09 -7.84 -16.91
N GLU A 287 25.26 -7.85 -17.53
CA GLU A 287 25.54 -8.58 -18.76
C GLU A 287 26.28 -9.90 -18.49
N GLY A 288 26.18 -10.85 -19.42
CA GLY A 288 26.77 -12.18 -19.29
C GLY A 288 25.97 -13.11 -18.38
N ALA A 289 26.67 -14.06 -17.74
CA ALA A 289 26.09 -15.03 -16.83
C ALA A 289 26.34 -14.64 -15.37
N LEU A 290 25.33 -14.81 -14.52
CA LEU A 290 25.46 -14.67 -13.07
C LEU A 290 25.63 -16.07 -12.45
N PRO A 291 26.85 -16.47 -12.01
CA PRO A 291 27.11 -17.83 -11.55
C PRO A 291 26.26 -18.21 -10.32
N ALA A 292 25.81 -19.47 -10.24
CA ALA A 292 24.99 -19.96 -9.13
C ALA A 292 25.66 -19.79 -7.76
N GLN A 293 26.98 -19.96 -7.69
CA GLN A 293 27.76 -19.73 -6.47
C GLN A 293 27.64 -18.28 -5.99
N LEU A 294 27.70 -17.32 -6.91
CA LEU A 294 27.56 -15.90 -6.59
C LEU A 294 26.12 -15.56 -6.17
N GLN A 295 25.11 -16.14 -6.82
CA GLN A 295 23.70 -15.99 -6.41
C GLN A 295 23.49 -16.46 -4.96
N LEU A 296 24.11 -17.59 -4.58
CA LEU A 296 24.07 -18.11 -3.21
C LEU A 296 24.76 -17.17 -2.21
N GLU A 297 25.91 -16.61 -2.56
CA GLU A 297 26.62 -15.63 -1.72
C GLU A 297 25.80 -14.35 -1.52
N ILE A 298 25.15 -13.87 -2.59
CA ILE A 298 24.25 -12.72 -2.52
C ILE A 298 23.08 -13.04 -1.60
N ALA A 299 22.39 -14.17 -1.79
CA ALA A 299 21.28 -14.57 -0.93
C ALA A 299 21.68 -14.67 0.56
N LYS A 300 22.89 -15.18 0.86
CA LYS A 300 23.44 -15.21 2.22
C LYS A 300 23.63 -13.81 2.82
N ARG A 301 24.15 -12.85 2.04
CA ARG A 301 24.32 -11.46 2.47
C ARG A 301 22.97 -10.78 2.76
N TRP A 302 21.97 -11.02 1.90
CA TRP A 302 20.60 -10.50 2.11
C TRP A 302 20.00 -11.03 3.40
N LYS A 303 20.14 -12.34 3.64
CA LYS A 303 19.68 -12.99 4.86
C LYS A 303 20.39 -12.43 6.11
N ALA A 304 21.71 -12.22 6.04
CA ALA A 304 22.48 -11.64 7.14
C ALA A 304 22.05 -10.20 7.46
N ALA A 305 21.67 -9.43 6.45
CA ALA A 305 21.14 -8.07 6.59
C ALA A 305 19.63 -8.03 6.92
N GLN A 306 18.99 -9.18 7.18
CA GLN A 306 17.54 -9.29 7.46
C GLN A 306 16.63 -8.71 6.36
N LEU A 307 17.11 -8.71 5.11
CA LEU A 307 16.37 -8.21 3.96
C LEU A 307 15.51 -9.33 3.34
N GLN A 308 14.44 -8.95 2.65
CA GLN A 308 13.64 -9.91 1.88
C GLN A 308 14.49 -10.60 0.81
N PRO A 309 14.36 -11.92 0.63
CA PRO A 309 15.20 -12.67 -0.30
C PRO A 309 15.04 -12.13 -1.73
N PRO A 310 16.15 -11.90 -2.45
CA PRO A 310 16.09 -11.42 -3.82
C PRO A 310 15.66 -12.54 -4.77
N VAL A 311 14.98 -12.16 -5.86
CA VAL A 311 14.61 -13.05 -6.97
C VAL A 311 15.63 -12.90 -8.08
N PHE A 312 16.20 -14.00 -8.54
CA PHE A 312 17.20 -14.04 -9.62
C PHE A 312 16.55 -14.52 -10.91
N GLU A 313 16.68 -13.74 -11.99
CA GLU A 313 16.13 -14.08 -13.29
C GLU A 313 17.19 -13.98 -14.39
N ARG A 314 17.20 -14.95 -15.30
CA ARG A 314 17.98 -14.89 -16.52
C ARG A 314 17.10 -14.35 -17.64
N ILE A 315 17.25 -13.06 -17.95
CA ILE A 315 16.47 -12.40 -19.01
C ILE A 315 16.86 -12.92 -20.40
N SER A 316 18.14 -13.20 -20.63
CA SER A 316 18.61 -13.75 -21.90
C SER A 316 19.90 -14.55 -21.74
N ALA A 317 20.43 -15.05 -22.86
CA ALA A 317 21.74 -15.70 -22.89
C ALA A 317 22.87 -14.80 -22.33
N THR A 318 22.69 -13.47 -22.40
CA THR A 318 23.70 -12.45 -22.12
C THR A 318 23.24 -11.41 -21.11
N LYS A 319 22.09 -11.61 -20.44
CA LYS A 319 21.56 -10.65 -19.47
C LYS A 319 20.93 -11.37 -18.29
N TRP A 320 21.21 -10.84 -17.11
CA TRP A 320 20.63 -11.29 -15.84
C TRP A 320 20.00 -10.10 -15.13
N GLU A 321 18.99 -10.40 -14.31
CA GLU A 321 18.31 -9.46 -13.44
C GLU A 321 18.18 -10.03 -12.04
N ILE A 322 18.28 -9.15 -11.05
CA ILE A 322 17.94 -9.44 -9.67
C ILE A 322 16.89 -8.42 -9.25
N SER A 323 15.79 -8.89 -8.68
CA SER A 323 14.74 -8.03 -8.15
C SER A 323 14.54 -8.25 -6.66
N CYS A 324 14.30 -7.17 -5.93
CA CYS A 324 13.82 -7.25 -4.56
C CYS A 324 12.68 -6.26 -4.35
N CYS A 325 11.60 -6.75 -3.75
CA CYS A 325 10.45 -5.94 -3.36
C CYS A 325 10.82 -5.12 -2.14
N TRP A 326 10.51 -3.83 -2.20
CA TRP A 326 10.64 -2.90 -1.10
C TRP A 326 9.25 -2.41 -0.72
N CYS A 327 8.78 -2.94 0.40
CA CYS A 327 7.38 -2.82 0.81
C CYS A 327 7.10 -1.63 1.76
N ASP A 328 8.08 -0.76 1.99
CA ASP A 328 7.87 0.42 2.83
C ASP A 328 7.31 1.56 1.99
N GLY A 329 6.00 1.46 1.78
CA GLY A 329 5.06 2.52 1.45
C GLY A 329 5.63 3.71 0.69
N LEU A 330 5.59 3.63 -0.65
CA LEU A 330 5.73 4.79 -1.56
C LEU A 330 4.65 5.86 -1.37
N TRP A 331 3.83 5.72 -0.33
CA TRP A 331 2.63 6.47 -0.12
C TRP A 331 2.53 6.75 1.37
N LYS A 332 2.95 7.95 1.70
CA LYS A 332 2.72 8.58 3.00
C LYS A 332 1.47 9.47 2.90
N PRO A 333 0.87 9.85 4.05
CA PRO A 333 -0.35 10.65 4.09
C PRO A 333 -0.28 11.93 3.25
N SER A 334 -1.42 12.37 2.71
CA SER A 334 -1.53 13.58 1.88
C SER A 334 -1.23 14.89 2.60
N ASN A 335 -1.11 14.86 3.92
CA ASN A 335 -0.83 16.02 4.79
C ASN A 335 0.66 16.14 5.16
N LEU A 336 1.57 15.36 4.55
CA LEU A 336 3.00 15.57 4.73
C LEU A 336 3.39 16.96 4.25
N ASP A 337 4.23 17.63 5.02
CA ASP A 337 4.86 18.85 4.56
C ASP A 337 6.04 18.54 3.61
N HIS A 338 6.60 19.58 2.98
CA HIS A 338 7.71 19.42 2.06
C HIS A 338 9.03 19.00 2.75
N ALA A 339 9.19 19.26 4.05
CA ALA A 339 10.37 18.86 4.81
C ALA A 339 10.34 17.36 5.06
N ASP A 340 9.21 16.82 5.50
CA ASP A 340 9.00 15.39 5.70
C ASP A 340 9.18 14.59 4.39
N VAL A 341 8.75 15.17 3.26
CA VAL A 341 8.99 14.56 1.94
C VAL A 341 10.47 14.50 1.59
N ASN A 342 11.27 15.50 1.99
CA ASN A 342 12.71 15.49 1.76
C ASN A 342 13.43 14.49 2.67
N ASP A 343 13.06 14.42 3.94
CA ASP A 343 13.64 13.46 4.89
C ASP A 343 13.35 12.03 4.42
N TRP A 344 12.11 11.76 4.03
CA TRP A 344 11.72 10.47 3.47
C TRP A 344 12.45 10.14 2.15
N ALA A 345 12.60 11.11 1.25
CA ALA A 345 13.38 10.92 0.02
C ALA A 345 14.87 10.64 0.33
N THR A 346 15.39 11.26 1.38
CA THR A 346 16.76 11.04 1.87
C THR A 346 16.93 9.63 2.40
N ASP A 347 16.06 9.18 3.29
CA ASP A 347 16.06 7.82 3.82
C ASP A 347 15.98 6.78 2.69
N THR A 348 15.11 7.02 1.71
CA THR A 348 14.99 6.13 0.55
C THR A 348 16.29 6.12 -0.27
N ALA A 349 16.85 7.29 -0.58
CA ALA A 349 18.10 7.35 -1.35
C ALA A 349 19.26 6.67 -0.61
N LEU A 350 19.36 6.87 0.70
CA LEU A 350 20.36 6.21 1.56
C LEU A 350 20.16 4.70 1.57
N GLN A 351 18.92 4.22 1.70
CA GLN A 351 18.65 2.79 1.65
C GLN A 351 18.96 2.20 0.26
N VAL A 352 18.62 2.86 -0.86
CA VAL A 352 19.06 2.41 -2.20
C VAL A 352 20.58 2.26 -2.27
N LEU A 353 21.32 3.21 -1.69
CA LEU A 353 22.78 3.17 -1.62
C LEU A 353 23.26 2.04 -0.71
N GLU A 354 22.65 1.84 0.45
CA GLU A 354 22.97 0.74 1.36
C GLU A 354 22.75 -0.61 0.70
N TYR A 355 21.64 -0.80 -0.02
CA TYR A 355 21.44 -1.99 -0.84
C TYR A 355 22.56 -2.11 -1.89
N ALA A 356 22.89 -1.03 -2.60
CA ALA A 356 24.03 -1.02 -3.53
C ALA A 356 25.38 -1.37 -2.86
N LEU A 357 25.56 -1.05 -1.58
CA LEU A 357 26.78 -1.30 -0.81
C LEU A 357 26.82 -2.70 -0.19
N VAL A 358 25.69 -3.21 0.32
CA VAL A 358 25.48 -4.63 0.71
C VAL A 358 25.71 -5.52 -0.49
N LEU A 359 25.19 -5.11 -1.65
CA LEU A 359 25.50 -5.74 -2.93
C LEU A 359 27.02 -5.77 -3.06
N LYS A 360 27.70 -4.61 -3.11
CA LYS A 360 29.16 -4.49 -3.28
C LYS A 360 30.03 -5.29 -2.29
N GLY A 361 29.45 -5.81 -1.20
CA GLY A 361 30.19 -6.49 -0.13
C GLY A 361 30.85 -5.52 0.86
N MET A 362 30.55 -4.23 0.76
CA MET A 362 31.17 -3.15 1.56
C MET A 362 30.37 -2.81 2.83
N PHE A 363 29.20 -3.43 3.04
CA PHE A 363 28.33 -3.09 4.17
C PHE A 363 28.97 -3.41 5.53
N GLY A 364 29.80 -4.46 5.61
CA GLY A 364 30.56 -4.77 6.82
C GLY A 364 31.62 -3.71 7.17
N GLU A 365 32.23 -3.09 6.15
CA GLU A 365 33.25 -2.03 6.33
C GLU A 365 32.60 -0.73 6.83
N LEU A 366 31.41 -0.39 6.35
CA LEU A 366 30.66 0.80 6.79
C LEU A 366 30.09 0.67 8.20
N GLN A 367 29.61 -0.52 8.60
CA GLN A 367 29.20 -0.77 9.98
C GLN A 367 30.39 -0.71 10.95
N ALA A 368 31.58 -1.13 10.52
CA ALA A 368 32.79 -1.00 11.32
C ALA A 368 33.20 0.46 11.54
N THR A 369 32.98 1.34 10.56
CA THR A 369 33.22 2.79 10.68
C THR A 369 32.12 3.57 11.42
N LYS A 370 30.95 2.96 11.65
CA LYS A 370 29.82 3.55 12.40
C LYS A 370 29.79 3.17 13.89
N LYS A 371 30.77 2.40 14.39
CA LYS A 371 30.99 2.27 15.85
C LYS A 371 31.72 3.51 16.36
N PRO A 372 31.33 4.07 17.51
CA PRO A 372 31.81 5.36 18.01
C PRO A 372 33.32 5.41 18.22
#